data_AF-A0A2A4NVI9-F1
#
_entry.id   AF-A0A2A4NVI9-F1
#
_cell.length_a   1.000
_cell.length_b   1.000
_cell.length_c   1.000
_cell.angle_alpha   90.00
_cell.angle_beta   90.00
_cell.angle_gamma   90.00
#
_symmetry.space_group_name_H-M   'P 1'
#
loop_
_entity.id
_entity.type
_entity.pdbx_description
1 polymer ?
#
loop_
_entity_poly.entity_id
_entity_poly.type
_entity_poly.pdbx_seq_one_letter_code
_entity_poly.pdbx_strand_id
1 'polypeptide(L)' 'MSGKPTRMSLVKQLLRMHHNGIGIKTIARTLCVSKNTVKSYILKVKDSGIPFGNLLKLEDPLLEISVARWKPSL' A
#
# COMPACT_ATOMS: atom_id res chain seq x y z
N MET A 1 -0.90 -4.21 -23.56
CA MET A 1 -0.52 -4.41 -22.13
C MET A 1 -1.63 -3.91 -21.23
N SER A 2 -2.17 -4.74 -20.33
CA SER A 2 -3.17 -4.34 -19.33
C SER A 2 -2.52 -3.41 -18.29
N GLY A 3 -2.47 -2.10 -18.61
CA GLY A 3 -1.50 -1.16 -18.04
C GLY A 3 -1.89 -0.49 -16.72
N LYS A 4 -2.89 -0.99 -15.98
CA LYS A 4 -3.23 -0.44 -14.67
C LYS A 4 -2.73 -1.41 -13.59
N PRO A 5 -1.77 -1.02 -12.72
CA PRO A 5 -1.41 -1.87 -11.60
C PRO A 5 -2.67 -2.19 -10.81
N THR A 6 -2.87 -3.48 -10.51
CA THR A 6 -3.94 -3.89 -9.59
C THR A 6 -3.76 -3.15 -8.28
N ARG A 7 -4.85 -2.83 -7.57
CA ARG A 7 -4.77 -2.06 -6.31
C ARG A 7 -3.77 -2.69 -5.33
N MET A 8 -3.62 -4.01 -5.34
CA MET A 8 -2.63 -4.72 -4.52
C MET A 8 -1.18 -4.47 -4.93
N SER A 9 -0.89 -4.40 -6.23
CA SER A 9 0.42 -3.97 -6.72
C SER A 9 0.74 -2.56 -6.22
N LEU A 10 -0.24 -1.65 -6.20
CA LEU A 10 -0.05 -0.28 -5.74
C LEU A 10 0.25 -0.21 -4.25
N VAL A 11 -0.53 -0.93 -3.42
CA VAL A 11 -0.33 -0.97 -1.97
C VAL A 11 1.05 -1.57 -1.65
N LYS A 12 1.44 -2.67 -2.29
CA LYS A 12 2.78 -3.25 -2.09
C LYS A 12 3.88 -2.29 -2.50
N GLN A 13 3.76 -1.62 -3.65
CA GLN A 13 4.75 -0.62 -4.08
C GLN A 13 4.87 0.54 -3.11
N LEU A 14 3.74 1.09 -2.64
CA LEU A 14 3.67 2.16 -1.65
C LEU A 14 4.40 1.77 -0.36
N LEU A 15 4.10 0.58 0.17
CA LEU A 15 4.69 0.10 1.42
C LEU A 15 6.18 -0.19 1.27
N ARG A 16 6.62 -0.74 0.13
CA ARG A 16 8.06 -0.92 -0.18
C ARG A 16 8.78 0.43 -0.21
N MET A 17 8.24 1.40 -0.92
CA MET A 17 8.84 2.74 -1.00
C MET A 17 8.93 3.39 0.38
N HIS A 18 7.87 3.31 1.19
CA HIS A 18 7.89 3.84 2.55
C HIS A 18 8.91 3.12 3.44
N HIS A 19 8.99 1.80 3.35
CA HIS A 19 9.97 1.00 4.10
C HIS A 19 11.42 1.36 3.74
N ASN A 20 11.67 1.71 2.47
CA ASN A 20 12.97 2.20 1.99
C ASN A 20 13.23 3.69 2.32
N GLY A 21 12.41 4.31 3.18
CA GLY A 21 12.60 5.69 3.61
C GLY A 21 12.13 6.76 2.62
N ILE A 22 11.42 6.39 1.55
CA ILE A 22 10.92 7.36 0.57
C ILE A 22 9.79 8.18 1.20
N GLY A 23 9.88 9.51 1.09
CA GLY A 23 8.90 10.43 1.67
C GLY A 23 7.51 10.35 1.02
N ILE A 24 6.47 10.56 1.84
CA ILE A 24 5.04 10.46 1.46
C ILE A 24 4.70 11.24 0.18
N LYS A 25 5.22 12.47 0.03
CA LYS A 25 4.95 13.33 -1.13
C LYS A 25 5.54 12.73 -2.42
N THR A 26 6.70 12.12 -2.33
CA THR A 26 7.39 11.46 -3.44
C THR A 26 6.62 10.21 -3.86
N ILE A 27 6.24 9.36 -2.89
CA ILE A 27 5.43 8.16 -3.15
C ILE A 27 4.13 8.51 -3.86
N ALA A 28 3.40 9.52 -3.36
CA ALA A 28 2.15 9.99 -3.93
C ALA A 28 2.31 10.38 -5.42
N ARG A 29 3.38 11.10 -5.75
CA ARG A 29 3.71 11.50 -7.13
C ARG A 29 4.10 10.30 -7.99
N THR A 30 4.94 9.40 -7.48
CA THR A 30 5.41 8.21 -8.23
C THR A 30 4.28 7.24 -8.55
N LEU A 31 3.34 7.05 -7.62
CA LEU A 31 2.24 6.11 -7.78
C LEU A 31 0.94 6.76 -8.29
N CYS A 32 0.98 8.06 -8.62
CA CYS A 32 -0.18 8.85 -9.05
C CYS A 32 -1.40 8.72 -8.10
N VAL A 33 -1.16 8.78 -6.79
CA VAL A 33 -2.21 8.76 -5.75
C VAL A 33 -2.14 9.99 -4.86
N SER A 34 -3.21 10.25 -4.10
CA SER A 34 -3.21 11.34 -3.14
C SER A 34 -2.27 11.05 -1.95
N LYS A 35 -1.72 12.10 -1.34
CA LYS A 35 -0.93 11.98 -0.09
C LYS A 35 -1.75 11.35 1.05
N ASN A 36 -3.07 11.55 1.04
CA ASN A 36 -3.99 10.98 2.03
C ASN A 36 -4.14 9.47 1.83
N THR A 37 -4.17 9.01 0.58
CA THR A 37 -4.12 7.58 0.24
C THR A 37 -2.85 6.96 0.81
N VAL A 38 -1.70 7.59 0.59
CA VAL A 38 -0.41 7.12 1.15
C VAL A 38 -0.45 7.02 2.67
N LYS A 39 -0.88 8.09 3.35
CA LYS A 39 -1.02 8.11 4.82
C LYS A 39 -1.98 7.03 5.33
N SER A 40 -3.15 6.88 4.70
CA SER A 40 -4.17 5.92 5.11
C SER A 40 -3.63 4.49 5.08
N TYR A 41 -2.94 4.10 4.00
CA TYR A 41 -2.35 2.76 3.92
C TYR A 41 -1.23 2.54 4.95
N ILE A 42 -0.36 3.52 5.18
CA ILE A 42 0.68 3.41 6.21
C ILE A 42 0.06 3.23 7.60
N LEU A 43 -0.97 4.02 7.93
CA LEU A 43 -1.67 3.93 9.21
C LEU A 43 -2.34 2.57 9.40
N LYS A 44 -3.06 2.09 8.38
CA LYS A 44 -3.73 0.80 8.43
C LYS A 44 -2.76 -0.37 8.62
N VAL A 45 -1.57 -0.31 8.00
CA VAL A 45 -0.52 -1.30 8.24
C VAL A 45 0.01 -1.22 9.67
N LYS A 46 0.21 -0.02 10.21
CA LYS A 46 0.60 0.13 11.62
C LYS A 46 -0.45 -0.43 12.58
N ASP A 47 -1.73 -0.12 12.35
CA ASP A 47 -2.84 -0.62 13.16
C ASP A 47 -3.06 -2.13 13.03
N SER A 48 -2.65 -2.74 11.91
CA SER A 48 -2.79 -4.18 11.71
C SER A 48 -1.92 -5.02 12.64
N GLY A 49 -0.91 -4.42 13.29
CA GLY A 49 0.07 -5.13 14.12
C GLY A 49 0.99 -6.07 13.33
N ILE A 50 0.84 -6.14 12.00
CA ILE A 50 1.67 -6.99 11.14
C ILE A 50 2.96 -6.23 10.79
N PRO A 51 4.15 -6.79 11.10
CA PRO A 51 5.39 -6.17 10.70
C PRO A 51 5.48 -6.07 9.17
N PHE A 52 5.96 -4.93 8.66
CA PHE A 52 6.04 -4.62 7.23
C PHE A 52 6.70 -5.73 6.40
N GLY A 53 7.76 -6.36 6.93
CA GLY A 53 8.45 -7.46 6.27
C GLY A 53 7.59 -8.70 6.05
N ASN A 54 6.63 -8.98 6.94
CA ASN A 54 5.70 -10.10 6.79
C ASN A 54 4.60 -9.75 5.78
N LEU A 55 4.12 -8.51 5.81
CA LEU A 55 3.10 -8.02 4.88
C LEU A 55 3.60 -8.03 3.42
N LEU A 56 4.90 -7.79 3.21
CA LEU A 56 5.55 -7.85 1.90
C LEU A 56 5.77 -9.27 1.36
N LYS A 57 5.69 -10.28 2.24
CA LYS A 57 5.80 -11.70 1.90
C LYS A 57 4.46 -12.36 1.61
N LEU A 58 3.34 -11.72 1.98
CA LEU A 58 2.01 -12.22 1.67
C LEU A 58 1.77 -12.14 0.15
N GLU A 59 1.37 -13.27 -0.42
CA GLU A 59 0.91 -13.34 -1.80
C GLU A 59 -0.36 -12.50 -1.98
N ASP A 60 -0.55 -12.00 -3.21
CA ASP A 60 -1.65 -11.08 -3.56
C ASP A 60 -3.04 -11.48 -3.03
N PRO A 61 -3.48 -12.76 -3.05
CA PRO A 61 -4.81 -13.15 -2.58
C PRO A 61 -5.02 -12.94 -1.07
N LEU A 62 -3.99 -13.20 -0.26
CA LEU A 62 -4.07 -13.07 1.21
C LEU A 62 -4.00 -11.60 1.64
N LEU A 63 -3.26 -10.80 0.86
CA LEU A 63 -3.25 -9.36 1.00
C LEU A 63 -4.63 -8.77 0.64
N GLU A 64 -5.28 -9.26 -0.42
CA GLU A 64 -6.63 -8.81 -0.81
C GLU A 64 -7.66 -9.03 0.30
N ILE A 65 -7.66 -10.20 0.95
CA ILE A 65 -8.61 -10.50 2.04
C ILE A 65 -8.36 -9.56 3.24
N SER A 66 -7.10 -9.33 3.59
CA SER A 66 -6.72 -8.45 4.70
C SER A 66 -7.03 -6.98 4.41
N VAL A 67 -6.82 -6.53 3.17
CA VAL A 67 -7.00 -5.15 2.71
C VAL A 67 -8.43 -4.87 2.24
N ALA A 68 -9.25 -5.87 1.90
CA ALA A 68 -10.65 -5.67 1.51
C ALA A 68 -11.47 -4.96 2.59
N ARG A 69 -11.14 -5.18 3.86
CA ARG A 69 -11.73 -4.48 5.02
C ARG A 69 -11.37 -2.98 5.05
N TRP A 70 -10.36 -2.54 4.31
CA TRP A 70 -9.77 -1.21 4.41
C TRP A 70 -10.28 -0.21 3.39
N LYS A 71 -11.22 -0.54 2.49
CA LYS A 71 -11.59 0.33 1.35
C LYS A 71 -11.59 1.83 1.72
N PRO A 72 -10.62 2.63 1.24
CA PRO A 72 -10.74 4.06 1.34
C PRO A 72 -11.79 4.50 0.32
N SER A 73 -12.67 5.42 0.73
CA SER A 73 -13.57 6.13 -0.18
C SER A 73 -12.74 6.71 -1.32
N LEU A 74 -12.86 6.11 -2.51
CA LEU A 74 -12.27 6.62 -3.75
C LEU A 74 -13.18 7.71 -4.30
#